data_AF-A0A316M030-F1
#
_entry.id   AF-A0A316M030-F1
#
_cell.length_a   1.000
_cell.length_b   1.000
_cell.length_c   1.000
_cell.angle_alpha   90.00
_cell.angle_beta   90.00
_cell.angle_gamma   90.00
#
_symmetry.space_group_name_H-M   'P 1'
#
loop_
_entity.id
_entity.type
_entity.pdbx_description
1 polymer ?
#
loop_
_entity_poly.entity_id
_entity_poly.type
_entity_poly.pdbx_seq_one_letter_code
_entity_poly.pdbx_strand_id
1 'polypeptide(L)'
;DDTVIAADTLVWQDGRLLGKPADAADAAAMLRTLSGRRHTVHTGLTVIRGGEAQTVVSAAAVYFRPMTEREIEWYVATGEPLDKAGAYGIQERGGIFVERIEGDFFTVLGLPLCELFRILGTEIL
;
A
#
# COMPACT_ATOMS: atom_id res chain seq x y z
N ASP A 1 11.80 7.75 -28.23
CA ASP A 1 10.51 7.69 -27.52
C ASP A 1 10.70 6.97 -26.22
N ASP A 2 10.56 7.68 -25.12
CA ASP A 2 10.72 7.11 -23.77
C ASP A 2 9.38 6.50 -23.31
N THR A 3 9.47 5.43 -22.52
CA THR A 3 8.33 4.86 -21.80
C THR A 3 8.27 5.48 -20.41
N VAL A 4 7.12 6.04 -20.04
CA VAL A 4 6.87 6.59 -18.69
C VAL A 4 5.98 5.64 -17.92
N ILE A 5 6.40 5.28 -16.69
CA ILE A 5 5.64 4.44 -15.76
C ILE A 5 5.36 5.29 -14.52
N ALA A 6 4.09 5.42 -14.15
CA ALA A 6 3.66 6.11 -12.94
C ALA A 6 2.74 5.21 -12.13
N ALA A 7 2.91 5.18 -10.81
CA ALA A 7 2.01 4.48 -9.91
C ALA A 7 1.71 5.33 -8.67
N ASP A 8 0.51 5.15 -8.12
CA ASP A 8 0.08 5.77 -6.86
C ASP A 8 -0.69 4.74 -6.03
N THR A 9 -0.47 4.77 -4.71
CA THR A 9 -0.96 3.74 -3.80
C THR A 9 -1.72 4.36 -2.65
N LEU A 10 -2.90 3.82 -2.37
CA LEU A 10 -3.75 4.26 -1.27
C LEU A 10 -4.27 3.10 -0.43
N VAL A 11 -4.59 3.42 0.83
CA VAL A 11 -5.21 2.48 1.78
C VAL A 11 -6.66 2.90 2.02
N TRP A 12 -7.58 1.95 1.92
CA TRP A 12 -9.01 2.16 2.07
C TRP A 12 -9.60 1.23 3.14
N GLN A 13 -10.30 1.82 4.12
CA GLN A 13 -10.97 1.11 5.21
C GLN A 13 -12.37 1.69 5.43
N ASP A 14 -13.41 0.85 5.39
CA ASP A 14 -14.80 1.20 5.74
C ASP A 14 -15.32 2.53 5.14
N GLY A 15 -15.04 2.77 3.85
CA GLY A 15 -15.51 3.98 3.17
C GLY A 15 -14.61 5.21 3.38
N ARG A 16 -13.42 5.03 3.96
CA ARG A 16 -12.46 6.10 4.25
C ARG A 16 -11.10 5.83 3.64
N LEU A 17 -10.53 6.88 3.06
CA LEU A 17 -9.14 6.92 2.63
C LEU A 17 -8.24 7.16 3.84
N LEU A 18 -7.23 6.30 4.02
CA LEU A 18 -6.18 6.49 5.00
C LEU A 18 -4.92 6.97 4.28
N GLY A 19 -4.70 8.29 4.32
CA GLY A 19 -3.48 8.91 3.81
C GLY A 19 -2.30 8.71 4.74
N LYS A 20 -1.26 9.55 4.57
CA LYS A 20 -0.15 9.62 5.53
C LYS A 20 -0.65 10.25 6.83
N PRO A 21 -0.26 9.73 8.00
CA PRO A 21 -0.64 10.34 9.26
C PRO A 21 -0.02 11.73 9.41
N ALA A 22 -0.74 12.66 10.03
CA ALA A 22 -0.25 14.02 10.24
C ALA A 22 0.85 14.08 11.31
N ASP A 23 0.76 13.19 12.31
CA ASP A 23 1.68 13.08 13.42
C ASP A 23 1.64 11.67 14.05
N ALA A 24 2.40 11.48 15.13
CA ALA A 24 2.46 10.21 15.86
C ALA A 24 1.12 9.78 16.49
N ALA A 25 0.29 10.73 16.94
CA ALA A 25 -1.00 10.41 17.53
C ALA A 25 -1.99 9.93 16.46
N ASP A 26 -1.97 10.57 15.28
CA ASP A 26 -2.74 10.15 14.12
C ASP A 26 -2.29 8.78 13.60
N ALA A 27 -0.98 8.52 13.55
CA ALA A 27 -0.44 7.20 13.21
C ALA A 27 -0.95 6.10 14.15
N ALA A 28 -0.93 6.34 15.47
CA ALA A 28 -1.47 5.40 16.45
C ALA A 28 -2.98 5.18 16.27
N ALA A 29 -3.75 6.23 15.97
CA ALA A 29 -5.19 6.13 15.71
C ALA A 29 -5.51 5.32 14.44
N MET A 30 -4.74 5.51 13.37
CA MET A 30 -4.85 4.69 12.15
C MET A 30 -4.55 3.22 12.46
N LEU A 31 -3.44 2.93 13.15
CA LEU A 31 -3.06 1.56 13.52
C LEU A 31 -4.12 0.88 14.39
N ARG A 32 -4.70 1.58 15.37
CA ARG A 32 -5.84 1.06 16.15
C ARG A 32 -7.05 0.72 15.29
N THR A 33 -7.32 1.55 14.27
CA THR A 33 -8.44 1.34 13.35
C THR A 33 -8.23 0.12 12.45
N LEU A 34 -6.98 -0.19 12.10
CA LEU A 34 -6.61 -1.33 11.26
C LEU A 34 -6.40 -2.63 12.05
N SER A 35 -6.07 -2.54 13.34
CA SER A 35 -5.79 -3.66 14.24
C SER A 35 -6.86 -4.76 14.19
N GLY A 36 -6.45 -6.00 13.89
CA GLY A 36 -7.35 -7.16 13.85
C GLY A 36 -8.37 -7.13 12.71
N ARG A 37 -8.19 -6.27 11.71
CA ARG A 37 -9.20 -5.99 10.67
C ARG A 37 -8.62 -6.10 9.27
N ARG A 38 -9.54 -6.14 8.31
CA ARG A 38 -9.23 -6.15 6.88
C ARG A 38 -9.39 -4.74 6.31
N HIS A 39 -8.36 -4.26 5.60
CA HIS A 39 -8.39 -3.10 4.70
C HIS A 39 -8.10 -3.50 3.25
N THR A 40 -8.32 -2.57 2.32
CA THR A 40 -7.96 -2.74 0.92
C THR A 40 -6.87 -1.75 0.55
N VAL A 41 -5.82 -2.22 -0.10
CA VAL A 41 -4.81 -1.39 -0.74
C VAL A 41 -5.09 -1.35 -2.24
N HIS A 42 -5.14 -0.14 -2.79
CA HIS A 42 -5.30 0.07 -4.22
C HIS A 42 -4.03 0.72 -4.76
N THR A 43 -3.55 0.21 -5.89
CA THR A 43 -2.48 0.86 -6.65
C THR A 43 -2.95 1.12 -8.07
N GLY A 44 -3.01 2.40 -8.43
CA GLY A 44 -3.18 2.84 -9.81
C GLY A 44 -1.84 2.76 -10.53
N LEU A 45 -1.86 2.27 -11.76
CA LEU A 45 -0.69 2.17 -12.63
C LEU A 45 -1.04 2.79 -13.98
N THR A 46 -0.22 3.73 -14.43
CA THR A 46 -0.29 4.32 -15.77
C THR A 46 1.03 4.11 -16.50
N VAL A 47 0.96 3.63 -17.75
CA VAL A 47 2.09 3.52 -18.66
C VAL A 47 1.81 4.37 -19.89
N ILE A 48 2.78 5.22 -20.27
CA ILE A 48 2.75 6.01 -21.51
C ILE A 48 3.88 5.55 -22.42
N ARG A 49 3.56 5.09 -23.63
CA ARG A 49 4.53 4.65 -24.65
C ARG A 49 4.00 5.01 -26.03
N GLY A 50 4.84 5.62 -26.88
CA GLY A 50 4.45 5.97 -28.26
C GLY A 50 3.28 6.96 -28.37
N GLY A 51 3.05 7.79 -27.35
CA GLY A 51 1.90 8.71 -27.29
C GLY A 51 0.59 8.08 -26.81
N GLU A 52 0.56 6.77 -26.56
CA GLU A 52 -0.60 6.09 -25.98
C GLU A 52 -0.44 5.93 -24.47
N ALA A 53 -1.55 6.10 -23.74
CA ALA A 53 -1.61 5.92 -22.29
C ALA A 53 -2.54 4.75 -21.95
N GLN A 54 -2.05 3.80 -21.15
CA GLN A 54 -2.85 2.73 -20.57
C GLN A 54 -2.85 2.87 -19.05
N THR A 55 -4.03 2.82 -18.44
CA THR A 55 -4.19 2.93 -16.98
C THR A 55 -5.01 1.77 -16.45
N VAL A 56 -4.55 1.18 -15.35
CA VAL A 56 -5.20 0.09 -14.62
C VAL A 56 -5.15 0.36 -13.12
N VAL A 57 -6.08 -0.23 -12.38
CA VAL A 57 -6.06 -0.21 -10.91
C VAL A 57 -6.04 -1.65 -10.43
N SER A 58 -5.03 -1.99 -9.63
CA SER A 58 -4.97 -3.26 -8.92
C SER A 58 -5.38 -3.07 -7.47
N ALA A 59 -5.99 -4.10 -6.87
CA ALA A 59 -6.45 -4.09 -5.49
C ALA A 59 -6.02 -5.36 -4.77
N ALA A 60 -5.65 -5.22 -3.50
CA ALA A 60 -5.34 -6.34 -2.62
C ALA A 60 -5.95 -6.09 -1.24
N ALA A 61 -6.60 -7.11 -0.66
CA ALA A 61 -7.05 -7.06 0.71
C ALA A 61 -5.91 -7.46 1.65
N VAL A 62 -5.69 -6.67 2.69
CA VAL A 62 -4.67 -6.91 3.71
C VAL A 62 -5.39 -7.12 5.04
N TYR A 63 -4.99 -8.15 5.76
CA TYR A 63 -5.55 -8.53 7.06
C TYR A 63 -4.48 -8.32 8.11
N PHE A 64 -4.76 -7.47 9.08
CA PHE A 64 -3.90 -7.30 10.23
C PHE A 64 -4.31 -8.24 11.35
N ARG A 65 -3.32 -8.79 12.05
CA ARG A 65 -3.57 -9.42 13.35
C ARG A 65 -3.97 -8.33 14.38
N PRO A 66 -4.62 -8.72 15.49
CA PRO A 66 -4.75 -7.82 16.63
C PRO A 66 -3.38 -7.34 17.12
N MET A 67 -3.26 -6.03 17.31
CA MET A 67 -2.12 -5.35 17.92
C MET A 67 -2.45 -4.94 19.34
N THR A 68 -1.47 -5.05 20.24
CA THR A 68 -1.54 -4.45 21.57
C THR A 68 -1.12 -2.98 21.53
N GLU A 69 -1.56 -2.16 22.48
CA GLU A 69 -1.16 -0.75 22.55
C GLU A 69 0.36 -0.58 22.63
N ARG A 70 1.05 -1.47 23.35
CA ARG A 70 2.52 -1.45 23.45
C ARG A 70 3.20 -1.68 22.09
N GLU A 71 2.62 -2.50 21.22
CA GLU A 71 3.14 -2.72 19.87
C GLU A 71 2.92 -1.50 18.97
N ILE A 72 1.75 -0.86 19.09
CA ILE A 72 1.42 0.38 18.37
C ILE A 72 2.38 1.50 18.80
N GLU A 73 2.54 1.73 20.10
CA GLU A 73 3.46 2.72 20.66
C GLU A 73 4.90 2.46 20.22
N TRP A 74 5.36 1.21 20.30
CA TRP A 74 6.69 0.82 19.83
C TRP A 74 6.88 1.14 18.35
N TYR A 75 5.92 0.78 17.49
CA TYR A 75 6.05 0.99 16.06
C TYR A 75 6.04 2.49 15.71
N VAL A 76 5.14 3.26 16.32
CA VAL A 76 5.08 4.72 16.16
C VAL A 76 6.38 5.39 16.60
N ALA A 77 7.00 4.92 17.69
CA ALA A 77 8.28 5.45 18.16
C ALA A 77 9.45 5.22 17.18
N THR A 78 9.32 4.32 16.21
CA THR A 78 10.34 4.15 15.16
C THR A 78 10.34 5.28 14.13
N GLY A 79 9.25 6.04 14.02
CA GLY A 79 9.05 7.03 12.98
C GLY A 79 8.68 6.47 11.59
N GLU A 80 8.83 5.16 11.36
CA GLU A 80 8.46 4.50 10.09
C GLU A 80 7.00 4.75 9.65
N PRO A 81 6.00 4.81 10.54
CA PRO A 81 4.61 5.05 10.13
C PRO A 81 4.37 6.39 9.44
N LEU A 82 5.20 7.40 9.73
CA LEU A 82 4.86 8.81 9.48
C LEU A 82 4.83 9.18 8.01
N ASP A 83 5.55 8.46 7.15
CA ASP A 83 5.62 8.74 5.72
C ASP A 83 4.79 7.76 4.86
N LYS A 84 3.99 6.90 5.49
CA LYS A 84 3.24 5.81 4.84
C LYS A 84 1.73 6.02 4.90
N ALA A 85 1.05 5.79 3.78
CA ALA A 85 -0.41 5.75 3.76
C ALA A 85 -0.93 4.61 4.66
N GLY A 86 -1.91 4.89 5.51
CA GLY A 86 -2.40 3.92 6.49
C GLY A 86 -1.44 3.65 7.66
N ALA A 87 -0.38 4.46 7.81
CA ALA A 87 0.58 4.40 8.91
C ALA A 87 1.35 3.08 9.03
N TYR A 88 1.55 2.35 7.93
CA TYR A 88 2.42 1.17 7.93
C TYR A 88 3.11 0.94 6.58
N GLY A 89 4.28 0.33 6.61
CA GLY A 89 4.98 -0.20 5.44
C GLY A 89 5.14 -1.72 5.56
N ILE A 90 4.75 -2.45 4.51
CA ILE A 90 4.76 -3.93 4.52
C ILE A 90 6.17 -4.52 4.38
N GLN A 91 7.12 -3.78 3.81
CA GLN A 91 8.51 -4.22 3.64
C GLN A 91 9.35 -3.95 4.89
N GLU A 92 8.89 -3.03 5.73
CA GLU A 92 9.55 -2.57 6.94
C GLU A 92 8.94 -3.26 8.18
N ARG A 93 9.07 -2.64 9.37
CA ARG A 93 8.62 -3.26 10.61
C ARG A 93 7.09 -3.43 10.65
N GLY A 94 6.35 -2.62 9.90
CA GLY A 94 4.90 -2.74 9.78
C GLY A 94 4.42 -4.08 9.22
N GLY A 95 5.27 -4.79 8.46
CA GLY A 95 4.99 -6.12 7.93
C GLY A 95 4.67 -7.17 9.02
N ILE A 96 5.17 -6.99 10.26
CA ILE A 96 4.89 -7.94 11.36
C ILE A 96 3.43 -7.94 11.83
N PHE A 97 2.64 -6.94 11.42
CA PHE A 97 1.22 -6.85 11.72
C PHE A 97 0.35 -7.52 10.66
N VAL A 98 0.89 -7.77 9.46
CA VAL A 98 0.18 -8.42 8.36
C VAL A 98 0.07 -9.92 8.64
N GLU A 99 -1.15 -10.38 8.89
CA GLU A 99 -1.46 -11.80 9.05
C GLU A 99 -1.62 -12.47 7.68
N ARG A 100 -2.23 -11.77 6.73
CA ARG A 100 -2.60 -12.35 5.43
C ARG A 100 -2.83 -11.27 4.38
N ILE A 101 -2.58 -11.62 3.12
CA ILE A 101 -2.93 -10.82 1.94
C ILE A 101 -3.76 -11.69 1.01
N GLU A 102 -4.84 -11.13 0.47
CA GLU A 102 -5.58 -11.68 -0.65
C GLU A 102 -5.46 -10.73 -1.85
N GLY A 103 -4.85 -11.21 -2.93
CA GLY A 103 -4.57 -10.41 -4.12
C GLY A 103 -3.07 -10.31 -4.40
N ASP A 104 -2.68 -9.28 -5.15
CA ASP A 104 -1.30 -9.07 -5.57
C ASP A 104 -0.48 -8.37 -4.46
N PHE A 105 0.57 -9.04 -3.97
CA PHE A 105 1.53 -8.45 -3.03
C PHE A 105 2.20 -7.20 -3.60
N PHE A 106 2.50 -7.18 -4.90
CA PHE A 106 3.16 -6.04 -5.55
C PHE A 106 2.25 -4.82 -5.63
N THR A 107 0.93 -5.00 -5.61
CA THR A 107 -0.03 -3.91 -5.40
C THR A 107 0.15 -3.28 -4.03
N VAL A 108 0.29 -4.09 -2.98
CA VAL A 108 0.53 -3.57 -1.61
C VAL A 108 1.88 -2.88 -1.50
N LEU A 109 2.87 -3.35 -2.25
CA LEU A 109 4.19 -2.74 -2.37
C LEU A 109 4.15 -1.37 -3.06
N GLY A 110 3.20 -1.19 -3.98
CA GLY A 110 2.96 0.04 -4.71
C GLY A 110 3.27 0.01 -6.21
N LEU A 111 3.51 -1.17 -6.79
CA LEU A 111 3.65 -1.32 -8.24
C LEU A 111 3.19 -2.72 -8.69
N PRO A 112 1.98 -2.89 -9.25
CA PRO A 112 1.43 -4.20 -9.62
C PRO A 112 2.18 -4.79 -10.82
N LEU A 113 3.24 -5.57 -10.55
CA LEU A 113 4.17 -6.05 -11.58
C LEU A 113 3.50 -6.93 -12.64
N CYS A 114 2.48 -7.71 -12.27
CA CYS A 114 1.76 -8.54 -13.23
C CYS A 114 1.02 -7.68 -14.25
N GLU A 115 0.34 -6.61 -13.80
CA GLU A 115 -0.36 -5.69 -14.69
C GLU A 115 0.63 -4.85 -15.52
N LEU A 116 1.72 -4.41 -14.89
CA LEU A 116 2.79 -3.70 -15.58
C LEU A 116 3.34 -4.53 -16.73
N PHE A 117 3.65 -5.80 -16.48
CA PHE A 117 4.15 -6.71 -17.50
C PHE A 117 3.12 -6.96 -18.62
N ARG A 118 1.82 -7.06 -18.31
CA ARG A 118 0.78 -7.21 -19.33
C ARG A 118 0.70 -6.00 -20.28
N ILE A 119 0.90 -4.79 -19.77
CA ILE A 119 0.90 -3.56 -20.58
C ILE A 119 2.16 -3.46 -21.43
N LEU A 120 3.31 -3.76 -20.82
CA LEU A 120 4.63 -3.59 -21.42
C LEU A 120 4.99 -4.70 -22.43
N GLY A 121 4.49 -5.91 -22.21
CA GLY A 121 4.82 -7.09 -23.01
C GLY A 121 6.25 -7.58 -22.81
N THR A 122 6.65 -8.58 -23.59
CA THR A 122 7.98 -9.23 -23.51
C THR A 122 9.12 -8.40 -24.11
N GLU A 123 8.83 -7.27 -24.76
CA GLU A 123 9.82 -6.43 -25.46
C GLU A 123 10.76 -5.65 -24.51
N ILE A 124 10.61 -5.83 -23.20
CA ILE A 124 11.34 -5.11 -22.16
C ILE A 124 12.27 -6.04 -21.37
N LEU A 125 12.34 -7.31 -21.78
CA LEU A 125 13.38 -8.28 -21.38
C LEU A 125 14.43 -8.37 -22.48
#